data_AF-A0A956AUE5-F1
#
_entry.id   AF-A0A956AUE5-F1
#
_cell.length_a   1.000
_cell.length_b   1.000
_cell.length_c   1.000
_cell.angle_alpha   90.00
_cell.angle_beta   90.00
_cell.angle_gamma   90.00
#
_symmetry.space_group_name_H-M   'P 1'
#
loop_
_entity.id
_entity.type
_entity.pdbx_description
1 polymer ?
#
loop_
_entity_poly.entity_id
_entity_poly.type
_entity_poly.pdbx_seq_one_letter_code
_entity_poly.pdbx_strand_id
1 'polypeptide(L)'
;EQLELLLRAARACRGGEPTRALDLLDVVAAFEDDRLECWRQALRTEAVRTRGIEAEQALLDELRDWASHSRLRSAQYNGWLGNLRYRQSRFADAARLHALAAATKDTLLGRLASLANEACAWLEALRFATALDRAREVIALGRIARHALLEGIAVWVERAALYRDGAPGPARPDLVTAAEAVAPWLAANLALVEGARAWRQGDIAQARALVATAIAGYRQTGLTEPMVLAACFEAHLEGPAHATRRAPLAREAMACTIPDLALQGLGLLMRDAQNPEWHAQIERLAASRPRVEWAVRLDIISVAEALGAADWG
;
A
#
# COMPACT_ATOMS: atom_id res chain seq x y z
N GLU A 1 15.87 -16.16 31.03
CA GLU A 1 15.76 -17.13 29.92
C GLU A 1 14.66 -16.77 28.91
N GLN A 2 13.37 -16.76 29.30
CA GLN A 2 12.24 -16.47 28.36
C GLN A 2 12.37 -15.14 27.58
N LEU A 3 12.74 -14.05 28.26
CA LEU A 3 12.96 -12.75 27.60
C LEU A 3 14.11 -12.77 26.59
N GLU A 4 15.17 -13.55 26.86
CA GLU A 4 16.30 -13.67 25.95
C GLU A 4 15.90 -14.44 24.69
N LEU A 5 15.11 -15.50 24.82
CA LEU A 5 14.53 -16.22 23.69
C LEU A 5 13.63 -15.31 22.85
N LEU A 6 12.79 -14.49 23.49
CA LEU A 6 11.95 -13.51 22.78
C LEU A 6 12.78 -12.50 21.99
N LEU A 7 13.89 -12.00 22.56
CA LEU A 7 14.81 -11.09 21.86
C LEU A 7 15.53 -11.77 20.68
N ARG A 8 15.93 -13.03 20.84
CA ARG A 8 16.54 -13.83 19.75
C ARG A 8 15.53 -14.07 18.63
N ALA A 9 14.28 -14.38 18.95
CA ALA A 9 13.20 -14.52 17.98
C ALA A 9 12.94 -13.20 17.24
N ALA A 10 12.90 -12.06 17.95
CA ALA A 10 12.76 -10.75 17.34
C ALA A 10 13.89 -10.45 16.34
N ARG A 11 15.13 -10.78 16.70
CA ARG A 11 16.28 -10.65 15.79
C ARG A 11 16.15 -11.55 14.56
N ALA A 12 15.71 -12.80 14.74
CA ALA A 12 15.47 -13.72 13.63
C ALA A 12 14.37 -13.21 12.67
N CYS A 13 13.26 -12.67 13.19
CA CYS A 13 12.24 -12.01 12.35
C CYS A 13 12.84 -10.87 11.51
N ARG A 14 13.60 -9.96 12.15
CA ARG A 14 14.22 -8.81 11.46
C ARG A 14 15.34 -9.20 10.51
N GLY A 15 15.98 -10.35 10.75
CA GLY A 15 17.01 -10.92 9.88
C GLY A 15 16.48 -11.69 8.68
N GLY A 16 15.15 -11.82 8.52
CA GLY A 16 14.57 -12.61 7.44
C GLY A 16 14.68 -14.13 7.66
N GLU A 17 14.73 -14.58 8.91
CA GLU A 17 14.78 -15.99 9.31
C GLU A 17 13.45 -16.44 9.97
N PRO A 18 12.30 -16.41 9.26
CA PRO A 18 10.97 -16.61 9.87
C PRO A 18 10.77 -18.00 10.47
N THR A 19 11.33 -19.05 9.87
CA THR A 19 11.25 -20.41 10.42
C THR A 19 11.95 -20.51 11.78
N ARG A 20 13.20 -20.02 11.85
CA ARG A 20 13.94 -19.98 13.11
C ARG A 20 13.25 -19.14 14.18
N ALA A 21 12.65 -18.02 13.77
CA ALA A 21 11.88 -17.18 14.69
C ALA A 21 10.70 -17.94 15.29
N LEU A 22 9.96 -18.72 14.48
CA LEU A 22 8.85 -19.56 14.95
C LEU A 22 9.34 -20.67 15.88
N ASP A 23 10.41 -21.40 15.53
CA ASP A 23 10.98 -22.44 16.38
C ASP A 23 11.36 -21.89 17.77
N LEU A 24 11.92 -20.67 17.82
CA LEU A 24 12.23 -19.97 19.06
C LEU A 24 10.97 -19.53 19.82
N LEU A 25 9.91 -19.09 19.13
CA LEU A 25 8.66 -18.62 19.75
C LEU A 25 7.80 -19.77 20.28
N ASP A 26 7.88 -20.96 19.69
CA ASP A 26 7.13 -22.14 20.11
C ASP A 26 7.58 -22.68 21.47
N VAL A 27 8.84 -22.43 21.85
CA VAL A 27 9.38 -22.77 23.17
C VAL A 27 9.23 -21.64 24.20
N VAL A 28 8.82 -20.45 23.77
CA VAL A 28 8.56 -19.32 24.67
C VAL A 28 7.16 -19.48 25.26
N ALA A 29 7.11 -19.71 26.57
CA ALA A 29 5.86 -19.82 27.31
C ALA A 29 5.04 -18.52 27.22
N ALA A 30 3.72 -18.62 27.35
CA ALA A 30 2.86 -17.44 27.42
C ALA A 30 3.24 -16.57 28.63
N PHE A 31 3.27 -15.25 28.43
CA PHE A 31 3.55 -14.31 29.51
C PHE A 31 2.25 -13.92 30.23
N GLU A 32 2.34 -13.76 31.56
CA GLU A 32 1.25 -13.17 32.36
C GLU A 32 1.10 -11.66 32.08
N ASP A 33 2.21 -10.96 31.83
CA ASP A 33 2.20 -9.56 31.41
C ASP A 33 1.67 -9.44 29.97
N ASP A 34 0.56 -8.73 29.83
CA ASP A 34 -0.13 -8.56 28.54
C ASP A 34 0.72 -7.88 27.47
N ARG A 35 1.64 -6.97 27.85
CA ARG A 35 2.49 -6.27 26.87
C ARG A 35 3.52 -7.24 26.30
N LEU A 36 4.18 -8.02 27.15
CA LEU A 36 5.11 -9.06 26.73
C LEU A 36 4.41 -10.13 25.89
N GLU A 37 3.20 -10.54 26.29
CA GLU A 37 2.44 -11.52 25.51
C GLU A 37 2.03 -10.97 24.14
N CYS A 38 1.62 -9.70 24.06
CA CYS A 38 1.35 -9.06 22.77
C CYS A 38 2.59 -8.99 21.88
N TRP A 39 3.78 -8.76 22.45
CA TRP A 39 5.04 -8.83 21.70
C TRP A 39 5.33 -10.23 21.17
N ARG A 40 5.13 -11.27 21.99
CA ARG A 40 5.27 -12.66 21.55
C ARG A 40 4.36 -12.97 20.36
N GLN A 41 3.09 -12.61 20.44
CA GLN A 41 2.13 -12.83 19.35
C GLN A 41 2.36 -11.95 18.13
N ALA A 42 2.86 -10.72 18.32
CA ALA A 42 3.26 -9.85 17.21
C ALA A 42 4.37 -10.50 16.37
N LEU A 43 5.37 -11.09 17.03
CA LEU A 43 6.47 -11.78 16.35
C LEU A 43 5.99 -13.07 15.67
N ARG A 44 5.10 -13.85 16.29
CA ARG A 44 4.47 -15.02 15.65
C ARG A 44 3.72 -14.61 14.39
N THR A 45 2.92 -13.54 14.47
CA THR A 45 2.18 -13.01 13.32
C THR A 45 3.11 -12.53 12.21
N GLU A 46 4.18 -11.78 12.54
CA GLU A 46 5.17 -11.31 11.57
C GLU A 46 5.88 -12.48 10.86
N ALA A 47 6.30 -13.51 11.61
CA ALA A 47 6.98 -14.67 11.04
C ALA A 47 6.05 -15.58 10.22
N VAL A 48 4.79 -15.78 10.65
CA VAL A 48 3.82 -16.56 9.88
C VAL A 48 3.42 -15.85 8.58
N ARG A 49 3.39 -14.50 8.57
CA ARG A 49 3.03 -13.71 7.39
C ARG A 49 3.85 -14.07 6.15
N THR A 50 5.13 -14.41 6.33
CA THR A 50 6.03 -14.78 5.23
C THR A 50 5.70 -16.14 4.61
N ARG A 51 4.83 -16.95 5.25
CA ARG A 51 4.37 -18.26 4.77
C ARG A 51 3.10 -18.18 3.91
N GLY A 52 2.51 -16.99 3.71
CA GLY A 52 1.32 -16.80 2.88
C GLY A 52 0.08 -16.36 3.67
N ILE A 53 -1.03 -16.16 2.95
CA ILE A 53 -2.29 -15.63 3.50
C ILE A 53 -3.00 -16.70 4.34
N GLU A 54 -2.97 -17.95 3.90
CA GLU A 54 -3.65 -19.08 4.53
C GLU A 54 -3.06 -19.38 5.90
N ALA A 55 -1.72 -19.35 6.02
CA ALA A 55 -1.02 -19.56 7.28
C ALA A 55 -1.30 -18.42 8.27
N GLU A 56 -1.30 -17.16 7.81
CA GLU A 56 -1.65 -16.00 8.66
C GLU A 56 -3.11 -16.06 9.13
N GLN A 57 -4.04 -16.48 8.25
CA GLN A 57 -5.45 -16.70 8.61
C GLN A 57 -5.60 -17.78 9.69
N ALA A 58 -4.93 -18.93 9.54
CA ALA A 58 -4.99 -20.01 10.52
C ALA A 58 -4.49 -19.56 11.91
N LEU A 59 -3.36 -18.84 11.96
CA LEU A 59 -2.86 -18.27 13.22
C LEU A 59 -3.85 -17.26 13.82
N LEU A 60 -4.43 -16.37 13.02
CA LEU A 60 -5.40 -15.39 13.54
C LEU A 60 -6.74 -16.02 13.93
N ASP A 61 -7.08 -17.21 13.44
CA ASP A 61 -8.21 -17.96 13.97
C ASP A 61 -7.90 -18.60 15.33
N GLU A 62 -6.68 -19.13 15.52
CA GLU A 62 -6.18 -19.58 16.84
C GLU A 62 -6.17 -18.44 17.88
N LEU A 63 -5.71 -17.24 17.48
CA LEU A 63 -5.58 -16.10 18.38
C LEU A 63 -6.90 -15.40 18.74
N ARG A 64 -8.03 -15.86 18.22
CA ARG A 64 -9.34 -15.24 18.49
C ARG A 64 -9.70 -15.30 19.98
N ASP A 65 -9.55 -16.47 20.61
CA ASP A 65 -9.83 -16.64 22.04
C ASP A 65 -8.77 -15.91 22.88
N TRP A 66 -7.51 -15.93 22.44
CA TRP A 66 -6.46 -15.13 23.08
C TRP A 66 -6.81 -13.64 23.15
N ALA A 67 -7.42 -13.10 22.11
CA ALA A 67 -7.79 -11.69 22.01
C ALA A 67 -8.88 -11.26 23.01
N SER A 68 -9.70 -12.19 23.51
CA SER A 68 -10.78 -11.87 24.47
C SER A 68 -10.29 -11.70 25.90
N HIS A 69 -9.03 -12.03 26.20
CA HIS A 69 -8.50 -12.01 27.56
C HIS A 69 -8.24 -10.58 28.09
N SER A 70 -8.01 -9.61 27.19
CA SER A 70 -7.88 -8.21 27.60
C SER A 70 -8.12 -7.22 26.46
N ARG A 71 -8.38 -5.97 26.85
CA ARG A 71 -8.55 -4.84 25.92
C ARG A 71 -7.32 -4.63 25.03
N LEU A 72 -6.12 -4.75 25.59
CA LEU A 72 -4.87 -4.59 24.85
C LEU A 72 -4.71 -5.67 23.77
N ARG A 73 -4.97 -6.94 24.11
CA ARG A 73 -4.89 -8.07 23.17
C ARG A 73 -5.91 -7.93 22.05
N SER A 74 -7.15 -7.57 22.38
CA SER A 74 -8.21 -7.29 21.40
C SER A 74 -7.79 -6.21 20.40
N ALA A 75 -7.16 -5.12 20.88
CA ALA A 75 -6.69 -4.05 20.01
C ALA A 75 -5.60 -4.50 19.02
N GLN A 76 -4.66 -5.33 19.49
CA GLN A 76 -3.60 -5.89 18.63
C GLN A 76 -4.17 -6.88 17.62
N TYR A 77 -5.04 -7.78 18.07
CA TYR A 77 -5.74 -8.73 17.22
C TYR A 77 -6.46 -8.04 16.06
N ASN A 78 -7.27 -7.02 16.36
CA ASN A 78 -7.98 -6.25 15.33
C ASN A 78 -7.00 -5.57 14.35
N GLY A 79 -5.86 -5.07 14.85
CA GLY A 79 -4.81 -4.53 13.99
C GLY A 79 -4.23 -5.56 13.02
N TRP A 80 -3.91 -6.77 13.50
CA TRP A 80 -3.35 -7.84 12.67
C TRP A 80 -4.38 -8.42 11.70
N LEU A 81 -5.61 -8.64 12.16
CA LEU A 81 -6.72 -9.08 11.31
C LEU A 81 -7.01 -8.03 10.23
N GLY A 82 -6.95 -6.74 10.57
CA GLY A 82 -7.08 -5.65 9.59
C GLY A 82 -6.03 -5.75 8.48
N ASN A 83 -4.76 -5.97 8.85
CA ASN A 83 -3.68 -6.15 7.87
C ASN A 83 -3.92 -7.40 6.98
N LEU A 84 -4.37 -8.51 7.55
CA LEU A 84 -4.72 -9.71 6.77
C LEU A 84 -5.86 -9.42 5.79
N ARG A 85 -6.93 -8.74 6.24
CA ARG A 85 -8.05 -8.36 5.37
C ARG A 85 -7.59 -7.43 4.24
N TYR A 86 -6.66 -6.52 4.49
CA TYR A 86 -6.08 -5.67 3.46
C TYR A 86 -5.37 -6.50 2.39
N ARG A 87 -4.53 -7.47 2.79
CA ARG A 87 -3.83 -8.37 1.85
C ARG A 87 -4.75 -9.30 1.06
N GLN A 88 -5.95 -9.56 1.58
CA GLN A 88 -7.01 -10.31 0.90
C GLN A 88 -7.90 -9.42 0.02
N SER A 89 -7.52 -8.16 -0.20
CA SER A 89 -8.32 -7.16 -0.93
C SER A 89 -9.71 -6.88 -0.31
N ARG A 90 -9.88 -7.18 0.98
CA ARG A 90 -11.10 -6.89 1.77
C ARG A 90 -10.98 -5.55 2.47
N PHE A 91 -10.78 -4.49 1.69
CA PHE A 91 -10.36 -3.19 2.20
C PHE A 91 -11.36 -2.53 3.16
N ALA A 92 -12.66 -2.60 2.89
CA ALA A 92 -13.67 -2.05 3.79
C ALA A 92 -13.74 -2.77 5.16
N ASP A 93 -13.45 -4.07 5.19
CA ASP A 93 -13.35 -4.83 6.45
C ASP A 93 -12.06 -4.48 7.19
N ALA A 94 -10.94 -4.36 6.47
CA ALA A 94 -9.66 -3.93 7.03
C ALA A 94 -9.79 -2.57 7.72
N ALA A 95 -10.44 -1.60 7.06
CA ALA A 95 -10.65 -0.27 7.61
C ALA A 95 -11.46 -0.29 8.92
N ARG A 96 -12.57 -1.04 8.96
CA ARG A 96 -13.38 -1.20 10.17
C ARG A 96 -12.58 -1.83 11.33
N LEU A 97 -11.75 -2.83 11.05
CA LEU A 97 -10.89 -3.46 12.05
C LEU A 97 -9.81 -2.51 12.57
N HIS A 98 -9.21 -1.71 11.68
CA HIS A 98 -8.23 -0.71 12.08
C HIS A 98 -8.85 0.42 12.91
N ALA A 99 -10.08 0.84 12.61
CA ALA A 99 -10.84 1.78 13.43
C ALA A 99 -11.09 1.23 14.84
N LEU A 100 -11.53 -0.03 14.96
CA LEU A 100 -11.70 -0.71 16.26
C LEU A 100 -10.38 -0.77 17.04
N ALA A 101 -9.27 -1.11 16.37
CA ALA A 101 -7.96 -1.12 16.98
C ALA A 101 -7.54 0.28 17.45
N ALA A 102 -7.77 1.33 16.65
CA ALA A 102 -7.45 2.72 17.00
C ALA A 102 -8.22 3.19 18.23
N ALA A 103 -9.52 2.89 18.32
CA ALA A 103 -10.37 3.25 19.45
C ALA A 103 -9.93 2.56 20.77
N THR A 104 -9.27 1.41 20.66
CA THR A 104 -8.97 0.56 21.80
C THR A 104 -7.56 0.74 22.34
N LYS A 105 -6.58 1.09 21.50
CA LYS A 105 -5.16 1.26 21.89
C LYS A 105 -4.94 2.44 22.84
N ASP A 106 -4.14 2.20 23.88
CA ASP A 106 -3.87 3.20 24.93
C ASP A 106 -2.72 4.14 24.61
N THR A 107 -1.87 3.81 23.63
CA THR A 107 -0.74 4.65 23.24
C THR A 107 -1.08 5.49 22.02
N LEU A 108 -0.67 6.76 22.03
CA LEU A 108 -0.87 7.68 20.90
C LEU A 108 -0.27 7.09 19.61
N LEU A 109 0.94 6.54 19.67
CA LEU A 109 1.60 5.94 18.51
C LEU A 109 0.83 4.71 18.00
N GLY A 110 0.35 3.86 18.90
CA GLY A 110 -0.44 2.69 18.53
C GLY A 110 -1.74 3.08 17.82
N ARG A 111 -2.44 4.09 18.36
CA ARG A 111 -3.64 4.67 17.75
C ARG A 111 -3.34 5.27 16.38
N LEU A 112 -2.27 6.05 16.27
CA LEU A 112 -1.85 6.71 15.04
C LEU A 112 -1.56 5.71 13.92
N ALA A 113 -0.84 4.63 14.23
CA ALA A 113 -0.56 3.56 13.27
C ALA A 113 -1.84 2.87 12.78
N SER A 114 -2.80 2.62 13.68
CA SER A 114 -4.09 2.05 13.29
C SER A 114 -4.91 3.02 12.41
N LEU A 115 -4.96 4.31 12.74
CA LEU A 115 -5.66 5.31 11.93
C LEU A 115 -5.02 5.48 10.54
N ALA A 116 -3.69 5.43 10.44
CA ALA A 116 -2.99 5.46 9.16
C ALA A 116 -3.38 4.26 8.28
N ASN A 117 -3.39 3.04 8.85
CA ASN A 117 -3.81 1.85 8.13
C ASN A 117 -5.30 1.90 7.76
N GLU A 118 -6.16 2.46 8.62
CA GLU A 118 -7.56 2.72 8.30
C GLU A 118 -7.70 3.63 7.08
N ALA A 119 -6.93 4.74 7.03
CA ALA A 119 -6.96 5.68 5.91
C ALA A 119 -6.54 5.01 4.60
N CYS A 120 -5.44 4.22 4.61
CA CYS A 120 -5.02 3.42 3.45
C CYS A 120 -6.12 2.43 3.02
N ALA A 121 -6.74 1.73 3.96
CA ALA A 121 -7.79 0.77 3.65
C ALA A 121 -9.04 1.45 3.05
N TRP A 122 -9.41 2.66 3.51
CA TRP A 122 -10.49 3.42 2.89
C TRP A 122 -10.14 3.95 1.50
N LEU A 123 -8.88 4.31 1.26
CA LEU A 123 -8.39 4.70 -0.07
C LEU A 123 -8.58 3.56 -1.08
N GLU A 124 -8.16 2.34 -0.73
CA GLU A 124 -8.31 1.17 -1.61
C GLU A 124 -9.75 0.66 -1.72
N ALA A 125 -10.60 0.95 -0.73
CA ALA A 125 -12.04 0.71 -0.81
C ALA A 125 -12.79 1.78 -1.65
N LEU A 126 -12.07 2.69 -2.33
CA LEU A 126 -12.62 3.80 -3.11
C LEU A 126 -13.53 4.75 -2.30
N ARG A 127 -13.29 4.85 -0.98
CA ARG A 127 -14.03 5.75 -0.07
C ARG A 127 -13.21 7.02 0.19
N PHE A 128 -12.95 7.79 -0.86
CA PHE A 128 -11.96 8.89 -0.84
C PHE A 128 -12.24 9.97 0.20
N ALA A 129 -13.49 10.40 0.35
CA ALA A 129 -13.86 11.37 1.39
C ALA A 129 -13.52 10.85 2.80
N THR A 130 -13.84 9.59 3.07
CA THR A 130 -13.54 8.96 4.37
C THR A 130 -12.03 8.78 4.56
N ALA A 131 -11.30 8.35 3.53
CA ALA A 131 -9.84 8.24 3.55
C ALA A 131 -9.18 9.60 3.85
N LEU A 132 -9.68 10.67 3.22
CA LEU A 132 -9.20 12.04 3.41
C LEU A 132 -9.43 12.54 4.84
N ASP A 133 -10.62 12.30 5.40
CA ASP A 133 -10.92 12.69 6.77
C ASP A 133 -10.00 11.98 7.78
N ARG A 134 -9.80 10.67 7.60
CA ARG A 134 -8.88 9.89 8.44
C ARG A 134 -7.43 10.34 8.26
N ALA A 135 -6.98 10.60 7.03
CA ALA A 135 -5.64 11.10 6.74
C ALA A 135 -5.38 12.44 7.44
N ARG A 136 -6.32 13.39 7.38
CA ARG A 136 -6.18 14.68 8.07
C ARG A 136 -6.09 14.54 9.58
N GLU A 137 -6.85 13.62 10.17
CA GLU A 137 -6.73 13.29 11.60
C GLU A 137 -5.34 12.74 11.93
N VAL A 138 -4.82 11.82 11.12
CA VAL A 138 -3.46 11.25 11.28
C VAL A 138 -2.39 12.32 11.12
N ILE A 139 -2.51 13.25 10.17
CA ILE A 139 -1.57 14.36 10.00
C ILE A 139 -1.55 15.23 11.26
N ALA A 140 -2.73 15.63 11.77
CA ALA A 140 -2.83 16.46 12.96
C ALA A 140 -2.19 15.79 14.18
N LEU A 141 -2.52 14.52 14.42
CA LEU A 141 -1.97 13.74 15.53
C LEU A 141 -0.48 13.41 15.34
N GLY A 142 -0.05 13.16 14.10
CA GLY A 142 1.33 12.85 13.74
C GLY A 142 2.27 14.01 14.03
N ARG A 143 1.83 15.25 13.77
CA ARG A 143 2.56 16.47 14.13
C ARG A 143 2.73 16.61 15.64
N ILE A 144 1.66 16.36 16.40
CA ILE A 144 1.71 16.39 17.87
C ILE A 144 2.68 15.33 18.40
N ALA A 145 2.62 14.12 17.84
CA ALA A 145 3.49 13.01 18.20
C ALA A 145 4.93 13.14 17.65
N ARG A 146 5.18 14.11 16.77
CA ARG A 146 6.43 14.26 15.99
C ARG A 146 6.85 12.98 15.27
N HIS A 147 5.87 12.23 14.73
CA HIS A 147 6.11 10.95 14.09
C HIS A 147 6.05 11.06 12.55
N ALA A 148 7.14 11.55 11.96
CA ALA A 148 7.23 11.93 10.55
C ALA A 148 6.79 10.83 9.57
N LEU A 149 7.07 9.55 9.86
CA LEU A 149 6.67 8.44 8.98
C LEU A 149 5.14 8.31 8.86
N LEU A 150 4.42 8.43 9.97
CA LEU A 150 2.96 8.23 9.96
C LEU A 150 2.24 9.48 9.45
N GLU A 151 2.78 10.67 9.73
CA GLU A 151 2.35 11.91 9.05
C GLU A 151 2.55 11.79 7.54
N GLY A 152 3.74 11.36 7.09
CA GLY A 152 4.06 11.22 5.68
C GLY A 152 3.17 10.21 4.95
N ILE A 153 2.86 9.06 5.55
CA ILE A 153 1.89 8.09 5.01
C ILE A 153 0.52 8.74 4.84
N ALA A 154 0.05 9.50 5.83
CA ALA A 154 -1.23 10.16 5.74
C ALA A 154 -1.25 11.29 4.70
N VAL A 155 -0.14 12.03 4.53
CA VAL A 155 0.01 12.99 3.42
C VAL A 155 -0.11 12.27 2.08
N TRP A 156 0.58 11.13 1.90
CA TRP A 156 0.42 10.32 0.68
C TRP A 156 -1.03 9.90 0.45
N VAL A 157 -1.73 9.38 1.47
CA VAL A 157 -3.15 9.00 1.36
C VAL A 157 -4.03 10.18 1.00
N GLU A 158 -3.84 11.36 1.59
CA GLU A 158 -4.56 12.58 1.24
C GLU A 158 -4.34 12.95 -0.24
N ARG A 159 -3.09 12.94 -0.70
CA ARG A 159 -2.74 13.29 -2.08
C ARG A 159 -3.33 12.31 -3.09
N ALA A 160 -3.27 11.02 -2.77
CA ALA A 160 -3.84 9.94 -3.57
C ALA A 160 -5.37 10.02 -3.61
N ALA A 161 -6.04 10.17 -2.46
CA ALA A 161 -7.49 10.29 -2.39
C ALA A 161 -8.01 11.47 -3.23
N LEU A 162 -7.40 12.64 -3.08
CA LEU A 162 -7.75 13.82 -3.88
C LEU A 162 -7.50 13.59 -5.37
N TYR A 163 -6.49 12.81 -5.75
CA TYR A 163 -6.17 12.56 -7.16
C TYR A 163 -7.19 11.60 -7.77
N ARG A 164 -7.47 10.51 -7.04
CA ARG A 164 -8.40 9.45 -7.41
C ARG A 164 -9.85 9.94 -7.53
N ASP A 165 -10.22 10.91 -6.69
CA ASP A 165 -11.52 11.60 -6.70
C ASP A 165 -11.64 12.66 -7.82
N GLY A 166 -10.57 12.92 -8.57
CA GLY A 166 -10.59 13.92 -9.65
C GLY A 166 -10.44 15.36 -9.17
N ALA A 167 -10.14 15.59 -7.89
CA ALA A 167 -10.02 16.93 -7.34
C ALA A 167 -8.82 17.67 -7.96
N PRO A 168 -9.02 18.91 -8.45
CA PRO A 168 -7.95 19.70 -9.03
C PRO A 168 -6.92 20.07 -7.96
N GLY A 169 -5.66 20.21 -8.36
CA GLY A 169 -4.62 20.71 -7.48
C GLY A 169 -3.23 20.47 -8.03
N PRO A 170 -2.31 21.44 -7.93
CA PRO A 170 -0.98 21.37 -8.52
C PRO A 170 -0.20 20.18 -7.97
N ALA A 171 0.73 19.68 -8.79
CA ALA A 171 1.75 18.76 -8.30
C ALA A 171 2.64 19.45 -7.24
N ARG A 172 3.13 18.65 -6.28
CA ARG A 172 3.88 19.12 -5.10
C ARG A 172 5.22 18.39 -4.98
N PRO A 173 6.21 18.71 -5.84
CA PRO A 173 7.53 18.07 -5.81
C PRO A 173 8.26 18.30 -4.47
N ASP A 174 7.95 19.38 -3.75
CA ASP A 174 8.48 19.67 -2.42
C ASP A 174 8.12 18.59 -1.39
N LEU A 175 6.93 17.99 -1.49
CA LEU A 175 6.51 16.89 -0.62
C LEU A 175 7.32 15.62 -0.89
N VAL A 176 7.68 15.37 -2.14
CA VAL A 176 8.51 14.23 -2.53
C VAL A 176 9.89 14.35 -1.92
N THR A 177 10.54 15.51 -2.07
CA THR A 177 11.84 15.79 -1.45
C THR A 177 11.78 15.66 0.08
N ALA A 178 10.72 16.15 0.72
CA ALA A 178 10.56 15.98 2.18
C ALA A 178 10.41 14.50 2.58
N ALA A 179 9.69 13.70 1.78
CA ALA A 179 9.49 12.28 2.03
C ALA A 179 10.77 11.43 1.86
N GLU A 180 11.72 11.85 1.02
CA GLU A 180 13.01 11.16 0.85
C GLU A 180 13.79 11.10 2.17
N ALA A 181 13.72 12.15 2.99
CA ALA A 181 14.34 12.19 4.31
C ALA A 181 13.66 11.27 5.33
N VAL A 182 12.44 10.81 5.05
CA VAL A 182 11.63 9.97 5.94
C VAL A 182 11.75 8.49 5.56
N ALA A 183 11.42 8.15 4.31
CA ALA A 183 11.52 6.79 3.80
C ALA A 183 11.50 6.75 2.25
N PRO A 184 12.42 6.02 1.58
CA PRO A 184 12.47 5.95 0.12
C PRO A 184 11.17 5.45 -0.55
N TRP A 185 10.51 4.45 0.04
CA TRP A 185 9.26 3.91 -0.51
C TRP A 185 8.12 4.94 -0.46
N LEU A 186 8.11 5.79 0.58
CA LEU A 186 7.10 6.83 0.73
C LEU A 186 7.32 7.95 -0.29
N ALA A 187 8.58 8.35 -0.51
CA ALA A 187 8.94 9.29 -1.57
C ALA A 187 8.53 8.76 -2.94
N ALA A 188 8.76 7.46 -3.22
CA ALA A 188 8.36 6.84 -4.48
C ALA A 188 6.85 6.88 -4.72
N ASN A 189 6.07 6.52 -3.69
CA ASN A 189 4.60 6.58 -3.73
C ASN A 189 4.07 8.01 -3.97
N LEU A 190 4.62 9.00 -3.27
CA LEU A 190 4.27 10.40 -3.48
C LEU A 190 4.66 10.87 -4.88
N ALA A 191 5.87 10.55 -5.35
CA ALA A 191 6.33 10.94 -6.67
C ALA A 191 5.47 10.37 -7.79
N LEU A 192 4.96 9.14 -7.64
CA LEU A 192 4.03 8.56 -8.60
C LEU A 192 2.72 9.35 -8.68
N VAL A 193 2.11 9.66 -7.53
CA VAL A 193 0.85 10.44 -7.45
C VAL A 193 1.03 11.87 -7.96
N GLU A 194 2.11 12.54 -7.55
CA GLU A 194 2.41 13.90 -7.99
C GLU A 194 2.79 13.95 -9.48
N GLY A 195 3.47 12.92 -9.99
CA GLY A 195 3.76 12.78 -11.42
C GLY A 195 2.49 12.62 -12.24
N ALA A 196 1.53 11.82 -11.76
CA ALA A 196 0.23 11.69 -12.39
C ALA A 196 -0.57 13.02 -12.37
N ARG A 197 -0.48 13.80 -11.29
CA ARG A 197 -1.07 15.16 -11.24
C ARG A 197 -0.43 16.14 -12.23
N ALA A 198 0.90 16.19 -12.29
CA ALA A 198 1.64 17.06 -13.21
C ALA A 198 1.29 16.73 -14.67
N TRP A 199 1.20 15.42 -14.99
CA TRP A 199 0.82 14.96 -16.31
C TRP A 199 -0.59 15.43 -16.72
N ARG A 200 -1.58 15.31 -15.83
CA ARG A 200 -2.96 15.80 -16.07
C ARG A 200 -3.07 17.32 -16.19
N GLN A 201 -2.04 18.05 -15.77
CA GLN A 201 -1.94 19.50 -15.93
C GLN A 201 -1.20 19.89 -17.21
N GLY A 202 -0.71 18.92 -17.98
CA GLY A 202 0.10 19.16 -19.17
C GLY A 202 1.57 19.47 -18.88
N ASP A 203 2.02 19.43 -17.60
CA ASP A 203 3.44 19.60 -17.25
C ASP A 203 4.19 18.27 -17.40
N ILE A 204 4.44 17.90 -18.65
CA ILE A 204 5.12 16.65 -19.01
C ILE A 204 6.54 16.60 -18.46
N ALA A 205 7.24 17.74 -18.39
CA ALA A 205 8.61 17.80 -17.90
C ALA A 205 8.68 17.45 -16.40
N GLN A 206 7.80 18.05 -15.60
CA GLN A 206 7.71 17.75 -14.17
C GLN A 206 7.21 16.32 -13.92
N ALA A 207 6.23 15.85 -14.70
CA ALA A 207 5.75 14.48 -14.61
C ALA A 207 6.89 13.47 -14.81
N ARG A 208 7.71 13.64 -15.85
CA ARG A 208 8.86 12.76 -16.13
C ARG A 208 9.88 12.76 -14.98
N ALA A 209 10.21 13.93 -14.44
CA ALA A 209 11.15 14.02 -13.31
C ALA A 209 10.64 13.27 -12.08
N LEU A 210 9.36 13.44 -11.75
CA LEU A 210 8.72 12.76 -10.61
C LEU A 210 8.63 11.24 -10.82
N VAL A 211 8.28 10.79 -12.02
CA VAL A 211 8.22 9.35 -12.33
C VAL A 211 9.62 8.71 -12.26
N ALA A 212 10.66 9.40 -12.70
CA ALA A 212 12.04 8.93 -12.54
C ALA A 212 12.42 8.75 -11.06
N THR A 213 12.01 9.69 -10.19
CA THR A 213 12.16 9.55 -8.73
C THR A 213 11.40 8.34 -8.19
N ALA A 214 10.17 8.10 -8.66
CA ALA A 214 9.39 6.92 -8.26
C ALA A 214 10.10 5.61 -8.63
N ILE A 215 10.59 5.48 -9.87
CA ILE A 215 11.33 4.31 -10.35
C ILE A 215 12.59 4.07 -9.48
N ALA A 216 13.36 5.12 -9.20
CA ALA A 216 14.56 5.02 -8.37
C ALA A 216 14.25 4.55 -6.94
N GLY A 217 13.22 5.13 -6.30
CA GLY A 217 12.81 4.75 -4.94
C GLY A 217 12.24 3.33 -4.86
N TYR A 218 11.43 2.91 -5.82
CA TYR A 218 10.94 1.52 -5.88
C TYR A 218 12.08 0.52 -6.10
N ARG A 219 13.05 0.84 -6.96
CA ARG A 219 14.26 0.01 -7.14
C ARG A 219 15.05 -0.12 -5.85
N GLN A 220 15.26 0.98 -5.12
CA GLN A 220 15.98 0.98 -3.84
C GLN A 220 15.30 0.10 -2.78
N THR A 221 13.97 0.02 -2.82
CA THR A 221 13.16 -0.69 -1.82
C THR A 221 12.79 -2.12 -2.23
N GLY A 222 13.11 -2.52 -3.48
CA GLY A 222 12.77 -3.83 -4.03
C GLY A 222 11.29 -4.00 -4.39
N LEU A 223 10.52 -2.91 -4.47
CA LEU A 223 9.09 -2.93 -4.84
C LEU A 223 8.93 -3.01 -6.37
N THR A 224 9.02 -4.23 -6.91
CA THR A 224 9.07 -4.47 -8.36
C THR A 224 7.79 -4.09 -9.10
N GLU A 225 6.60 -4.47 -8.64
CA GLU A 225 5.37 -4.23 -9.40
C GLU A 225 4.99 -2.74 -9.52
N PRO A 226 5.05 -1.91 -8.45
CA PRO A 226 4.89 -0.47 -8.58
C PRO A 226 5.94 0.18 -9.48
N MET A 227 7.18 -0.35 -9.49
CA MET A 227 8.24 0.10 -10.41
C MET A 227 7.86 -0.17 -11.87
N VAL A 228 7.28 -1.34 -12.17
CA VAL A 228 6.82 -1.68 -13.54
C VAL A 228 5.73 -0.71 -13.99
N LEU A 229 4.76 -0.38 -13.13
CA LEU A 229 3.75 0.62 -13.45
C LEU A 229 4.39 1.99 -13.72
N ALA A 230 5.31 2.44 -12.86
CA ALA A 230 6.02 3.70 -13.05
C ALA A 230 6.84 3.72 -14.36
N ALA A 231 7.47 2.61 -14.73
CA ALA A 231 8.20 2.48 -15.99
C ALA A 231 7.27 2.49 -17.22
N CYS A 232 6.08 1.88 -17.13
CA CYS A 232 5.05 2.01 -18.16
C CYS A 232 4.60 3.46 -18.31
N PHE A 233 4.47 4.18 -17.19
CA PHE A 233 4.11 5.60 -17.20
C PHE A 233 5.20 6.48 -17.81
N GLU A 234 6.48 6.23 -17.48
CA GLU A 234 7.62 6.89 -18.12
C GLU A 234 7.59 6.69 -19.65
N ALA A 235 7.41 5.45 -20.11
CA ALA A 235 7.35 5.12 -21.54
C ALA A 235 6.15 5.80 -22.25
N HIS A 236 5.04 6.00 -21.54
CA HIS A 236 3.92 6.79 -22.04
C HIS A 236 4.32 8.27 -22.20
N LEU A 237 4.93 8.88 -21.18
CA LEU A 237 5.36 10.29 -21.20
C LEU A 237 6.45 10.57 -22.26
N GLU A 238 7.25 9.56 -22.62
CA GLU A 238 8.27 9.61 -23.67
C GLU A 238 7.68 9.57 -25.10
N GLY A 239 6.42 9.12 -25.25
CA GLY A 239 5.73 9.05 -26.52
C GLY A 239 6.25 7.95 -27.48
N PRO A 240 5.95 8.06 -28.79
CA PRO A 240 6.24 7.01 -29.78
C PRO A 240 7.73 6.79 -30.06
N ALA A 241 8.59 7.78 -29.80
CA ALA A 241 10.03 7.71 -30.08
C ALA A 241 10.75 6.57 -29.33
N HIS A 242 10.13 6.06 -28.25
CA HIS A 242 10.67 5.00 -27.40
C HIS A 242 9.90 3.67 -27.52
N ALA A 243 9.29 3.42 -28.68
CA ALA A 243 8.48 2.22 -28.95
C ALA A 243 9.17 0.88 -28.61
N THR A 244 10.49 0.81 -28.75
CA THR A 244 11.27 -0.41 -28.47
C THR A 244 11.20 -0.88 -27.02
N ARG A 245 10.95 0.02 -26.06
CA ARG A 245 10.81 -0.31 -24.63
C ARG A 245 9.45 -0.89 -24.26
N ARG A 246 8.42 -0.67 -25.08
CA ARG A 246 7.02 -1.00 -24.71
C ARG A 246 6.75 -2.50 -24.62
N ALA A 247 7.23 -3.29 -25.58
CA ALA A 247 6.98 -4.74 -25.57
C ALA A 247 7.61 -5.47 -24.37
N PRO A 248 8.87 -5.18 -23.96
CA PRO A 248 9.41 -5.67 -22.69
C PRO A 248 8.56 -5.26 -21.47
N LEU A 249 8.20 -3.98 -21.36
CA LEU A 249 7.40 -3.48 -20.24
C LEU A 249 6.00 -4.11 -20.18
N ALA A 250 5.35 -4.34 -21.32
CA ALA A 250 4.05 -5.01 -21.36
C ALA A 250 4.15 -6.45 -20.83
N ARG A 251 5.24 -7.18 -21.14
CA ARG A 251 5.48 -8.51 -20.58
C ARG A 251 5.67 -8.48 -19.07
N GLU A 252 6.41 -7.48 -18.57
CA GLU A 252 6.57 -7.28 -17.13
C GLU A 252 5.23 -6.94 -16.45
N ALA A 253 4.42 -6.05 -17.05
CA ALA A 253 3.10 -5.69 -16.54
C ALA A 253 2.14 -6.90 -16.52
N MET A 254 2.17 -7.76 -17.54
CA MET A 254 1.40 -9.01 -17.58
C MET A 254 1.83 -10.03 -16.52
N ALA A 255 3.06 -9.93 -16.01
CA ALA A 255 3.59 -10.79 -14.96
C ALA A 255 3.34 -10.25 -13.54
N CYS A 256 2.82 -9.02 -13.40
CA CYS A 256 2.45 -8.49 -12.08
C CYS A 256 1.34 -9.33 -11.43
N THR A 257 1.47 -9.54 -10.12
CA THR A 257 0.48 -10.26 -9.32
C THR A 257 -0.67 -9.35 -8.88
N ILE A 258 -0.48 -8.03 -8.87
CA ILE A 258 -1.51 -7.04 -8.57
C ILE A 258 -2.25 -6.65 -9.86
N PRO A 259 -3.53 -7.06 -10.05
CA PRO A 259 -4.27 -6.88 -11.29
C PRO A 259 -4.42 -5.41 -11.71
N ASP A 260 -4.61 -4.51 -10.74
CA ASP A 260 -4.80 -3.08 -11.01
C ASP A 260 -3.53 -2.41 -11.55
N LEU A 261 -2.34 -2.85 -11.13
CA LEU A 261 -1.07 -2.32 -11.66
C LEU A 261 -0.83 -2.82 -13.08
N ALA A 262 -1.12 -4.10 -13.34
CA ALA A 262 -1.05 -4.70 -14.67
C ALA A 262 -1.99 -3.99 -15.66
N LEU A 263 -3.25 -3.76 -15.25
CA LEU A 263 -4.27 -3.10 -16.05
C LEU A 263 -3.84 -1.68 -16.43
N GLN A 264 -3.40 -0.89 -15.45
CA GLN A 264 -2.96 0.48 -15.70
C GLN A 264 -1.70 0.54 -16.55
N GLY A 265 -0.72 -0.33 -16.29
CA GLY A 265 0.51 -0.41 -17.07
C GLY A 265 0.25 -0.70 -18.55
N LEU A 266 -0.60 -1.70 -18.84
CA LEU A 266 -0.99 -2.03 -20.21
C LEU A 266 -1.81 -0.91 -20.86
N GLY A 267 -2.75 -0.30 -20.13
CA GLY A 267 -3.53 0.84 -20.61
C GLY A 267 -2.63 2.02 -21.02
N LEU A 268 -1.62 2.33 -20.21
CA LEU A 268 -0.62 3.38 -20.49
C LEU A 268 0.16 3.09 -21.79
N LEU A 269 0.55 1.84 -22.02
CA LEU A 269 1.31 1.42 -23.20
C LEU A 269 0.47 1.35 -24.48
N MET A 270 -0.82 1.02 -24.36
CA MET A 270 -1.76 0.83 -25.48
C MET A 270 -2.14 2.12 -26.22
N ARG A 271 -2.04 3.29 -25.58
CA ARG A 271 -2.48 4.55 -26.20
C ARG A 271 -1.82 4.85 -27.55
N ASP A 272 -0.56 4.46 -27.70
CA ASP A 272 0.19 4.66 -28.96
C ASP A 272 0.58 3.33 -29.62
N ALA A 273 0.01 2.22 -29.17
CA ALA A 273 0.29 0.89 -29.69
C ALA A 273 -1.01 0.11 -29.93
N GLN A 274 -1.23 -0.34 -31.16
CA GLN A 274 -2.32 -1.26 -31.47
C GLN A 274 -1.83 -2.69 -31.27
N ASN A 275 -2.08 -3.26 -30.09
CA ASN A 275 -1.75 -4.65 -29.78
C ASN A 275 -3.00 -5.43 -29.28
N PRO A 276 -3.51 -6.38 -30.07
CA PRO A 276 -4.69 -7.18 -29.69
C PRO A 276 -4.52 -8.01 -28.42
N GLU A 277 -3.31 -8.52 -28.15
CA GLU A 277 -3.03 -9.33 -26.95
C GLU A 277 -3.15 -8.48 -25.69
N TRP A 278 -2.57 -7.28 -25.71
CA TRP A 278 -2.62 -6.35 -24.58
C TRP A 278 -4.06 -5.88 -24.34
N HIS A 279 -4.83 -5.63 -25.40
CA HIS A 279 -6.23 -5.26 -25.29
C HIS A 279 -7.07 -6.37 -24.63
N ALA A 280 -6.97 -7.61 -25.10
CA ALA A 280 -7.68 -8.75 -24.51
C ALA A 280 -7.32 -8.95 -23.03
N GLN A 281 -6.05 -8.70 -22.67
CA GLN A 281 -5.59 -8.74 -21.30
C GLN A 281 -6.19 -7.63 -20.43
N ILE A 282 -6.28 -6.39 -20.93
CA ILE A 282 -6.94 -5.28 -20.23
C ILE A 282 -8.42 -5.60 -20.00
N GLU A 283 -9.13 -6.11 -21.01
CA GLU A 283 -10.55 -6.50 -20.88
C GLU A 283 -10.74 -7.58 -19.81
N ARG A 284 -9.88 -8.60 -19.79
CA ARG A 284 -9.90 -9.67 -18.78
C ARG A 284 -9.68 -9.14 -17.37
N LEU A 285 -8.72 -8.24 -17.17
CA LEU A 285 -8.45 -7.62 -15.87
C LEU A 285 -9.61 -6.70 -15.45
N ALA A 286 -10.13 -5.89 -16.37
CA ALA A 286 -11.26 -4.99 -16.13
C ALA A 286 -12.53 -5.74 -15.70
N ALA A 287 -12.78 -6.93 -16.25
CA ALA A 287 -13.93 -7.76 -15.92
C ALA A 287 -13.96 -8.22 -14.44
N SER A 288 -12.82 -8.18 -13.73
CA SER A 288 -12.77 -8.47 -12.30
C SER A 288 -13.34 -7.34 -11.41
N ARG A 289 -13.59 -6.16 -12.00
CA ARG A 289 -14.06 -4.98 -11.28
C ARG A 289 -15.52 -4.64 -11.57
N PRO A 290 -16.29 -4.15 -10.57
CA PRO A 290 -17.62 -3.60 -10.82
C PRO A 290 -17.58 -2.42 -11.80
N ARG A 291 -18.46 -2.43 -12.81
CA ARG A 291 -18.53 -1.36 -13.82
C ARG A 291 -18.73 0.05 -13.26
N VAL A 292 -19.42 0.17 -12.12
CA VAL A 292 -19.63 1.46 -11.44
C VAL A 292 -18.32 2.11 -11.00
N GLU A 293 -17.26 1.32 -10.84
CA GLU A 293 -15.93 1.81 -10.44
C GLU A 293 -15.04 2.15 -11.63
N TRP A 294 -15.46 1.86 -12.87
CA TRP A 294 -14.56 1.94 -14.02
C TRP A 294 -14.12 3.36 -14.35
N ALA A 295 -14.91 4.38 -14.01
CA ALA A 295 -14.56 5.78 -14.20
C ALA A 295 -13.64 6.33 -13.09
N VAL A 296 -13.47 5.59 -11.99
CA VAL A 296 -12.66 6.03 -10.86
C VAL A 296 -11.18 5.85 -11.20
N ARG A 297 -10.39 6.90 -11.00
CA ARG A 297 -8.93 6.83 -11.17
C ARG A 297 -8.33 5.93 -10.10
N LEU A 298 -7.40 5.08 -10.52
CA LEU A 298 -6.59 4.25 -9.63
C LEU A 298 -5.29 5.01 -9.30
N ASP A 299 -4.11 4.45 -9.54
CA ASP A 299 -2.85 5.15 -9.26
C ASP A 299 -2.54 6.25 -10.30
N ILE A 300 -2.87 6.01 -11.57
CA ILE A 300 -2.53 6.88 -12.71
C ILE A 300 -3.69 7.01 -13.71
N ILE A 301 -4.38 5.91 -14.01
CA ILE A 301 -5.53 5.92 -14.92
C ILE A 301 -6.66 5.07 -14.35
N SER A 302 -7.88 5.38 -14.77
CA SER A 302 -9.08 4.59 -14.52
C SER A 302 -9.17 3.38 -15.45
N VAL A 303 -10.09 2.45 -15.16
CA VAL A 303 -10.36 1.30 -16.04
C VAL A 303 -10.92 1.76 -17.40
N ALA A 304 -11.80 2.75 -17.39
CA ALA A 304 -12.39 3.31 -18.60
C ALA A 304 -11.32 3.94 -19.51
N GLU A 305 -10.34 4.64 -18.93
CA GLU A 305 -9.20 5.20 -19.66
C GLU A 305 -8.29 4.11 -20.23
N ALA A 306 -8.02 3.04 -19.47
CA ALA A 306 -7.22 1.90 -19.94
C ALA A 306 -7.88 1.17 -21.11
N LEU A 307 -9.21 1.13 -21.15
CA LEU A 307 -9.99 0.56 -22.26
C LEU A 307 -10.15 1.51 -23.45
N GLY A 308 -9.69 2.76 -23.36
CA GLY A 308 -9.92 3.78 -24.39
C GLY A 308 -11.37 4.26 -24.46
N ALA A 309 -12.19 3.98 -23.44
CA ALA A 309 -13.60 4.39 -23.36
C ALA A 309 -13.79 5.79 -22.76
N ALA A 310 -12.71 6.41 -22.28
CA ALA A 310 -12.70 7.77 -21.76
C ALA A 310 -11.41 8.48 -22.20
N ASP A 311 -11.53 9.78 -22.50
CA ASP A 311 -10.36 10.63 -22.71
C ASP A 311 -9.56 10.75 -21.42
N TRP A 312 -8.22 10.72 -21.53
CA TRP A 312 -7.33 10.84 -20.37
C TRP A 312 -7.20 12.27 -19.85
N GLY A 313 -8.27 13.08 -19.94
CA GLY A 313 -8.32 14.50 -19.62
C GLY A 313 -7.32 14.91 -18.55
#